data_AF-A0A2N1RYG0-F1
#
_entry.id   AF-A0A2N1RYG0-F1
#
_cell.length_a   1.000
_cell.length_b   1.000
_cell.length_c   1.000
_cell.angle_alpha   90.00
_cell.angle_beta   90.00
_cell.angle_gamma   90.00
#
_symmetry.space_group_name_H-M   'P 1'
#
loop_
_entity.id
_entity.type
_entity.pdbx_description
1 polymer ?
#
loop_
_entity_poly.entity_id
_entity_poly.type
_entity_poly.pdbx_seq_one_letter_code
_entity_poly.pdbx_strand_id
1 'polypeptide(L)'
;MKMTIETKNDIIELLDNNIIEVLNDNNRLSSGKVIRRVSSTKNQQGQFAGFDNDGGLILINVIDMSSSDFTAEAGIIRPAKDDTLYCCTTSFSKNKKSAEAMEVLAAWPLYKKNPELHLPMETFFRSSFSPEYILYLKKNDMLDTVFIPLQQKLKIGRYVEVINWDNIRKEKFHEHLKALKPGEHITYIALIPQTTSYAPKFYSIGTKPHEVTHYSLRSEGFNFKPTHGGHIKADKNEKGIVYYVDAGSNFIGKGIKTKLETAESISKALKREYKDYIFIPLEGRGAFGTEQSY
;
A
#
# COMPACT_ATOMS: atom_id res chain seq x y z
N MET A 1 28.93 10.97 -19.14
CA MET A 1 28.69 11.11 -17.69
C MET A 1 29.58 10.07 -17.00
N LYS A 2 30.53 10.50 -16.16
CA LYS A 2 31.56 9.62 -15.57
C LYS A 2 30.97 8.90 -14.34
N MET A 3 31.25 7.62 -14.16
CA MET A 3 31.09 6.96 -12.84
C MET A 3 31.66 7.87 -11.76
N THR A 4 30.91 8.07 -10.66
CA THR A 4 31.41 8.84 -9.52
C THR A 4 32.65 8.15 -8.96
N ILE A 5 33.62 8.95 -8.49
CA ILE A 5 34.88 8.46 -7.93
C ILE A 5 34.60 7.49 -6.76
N GLU A 6 33.56 7.76 -5.99
CA GLU A 6 33.10 6.94 -4.86
C GLU A 6 32.68 5.53 -5.27
N THR A 7 31.88 5.37 -6.35
CA THR A 7 31.47 4.02 -6.81
C THR A 7 32.67 3.21 -7.29
N LYS A 8 33.67 3.84 -7.89
CA LYS A 8 34.90 3.14 -8.30
C LYS A 8 35.71 2.66 -7.10
N ASN A 9 35.84 3.50 -6.07
CA ASN A 9 36.59 3.15 -4.87
C ASN A 9 35.90 2.03 -4.06
N ASP A 10 34.57 2.06 -3.94
CA ASP A 10 33.77 0.99 -3.33
C ASP A 10 34.04 -0.36 -4.02
N ILE A 11 33.88 -0.42 -5.35
CA ILE A 11 34.08 -1.66 -6.11
C ILE A 11 35.50 -2.21 -5.97
N ILE A 12 36.53 -1.35 -5.98
CA ILE A 12 37.92 -1.77 -5.78
C ILE A 12 38.09 -2.39 -4.39
N GLU A 13 37.60 -1.74 -3.33
CA GLU A 13 37.73 -2.26 -1.98
C GLU A 13 36.97 -3.58 -1.79
N LEU A 14 35.78 -3.72 -2.40
CA LEU A 14 35.02 -4.96 -2.37
C LEU A 14 35.73 -6.12 -3.07
N LEU A 15 36.43 -5.84 -4.18
CA LEU A 15 37.26 -6.83 -4.89
C LEU A 15 38.49 -7.22 -4.05
N ASP A 16 39.22 -6.23 -3.51
CA ASP A 16 40.43 -6.46 -2.71
C ASP A 16 40.14 -7.30 -1.45
N ASN A 17 38.94 -7.16 -0.89
CA ASN A 17 38.49 -7.94 0.27
C ASN A 17 37.79 -9.25 -0.10
N ASN A 18 37.76 -9.64 -1.39
CA ASN A 18 37.09 -10.85 -1.90
C ASN A 18 35.60 -10.94 -1.52
N ILE A 19 34.91 -9.80 -1.40
CA ILE A 19 33.48 -9.75 -1.10
C ILE A 19 32.67 -9.98 -2.38
N ILE A 20 33.16 -9.43 -3.49
CA ILE A 20 32.64 -9.65 -4.83
C ILE A 20 33.74 -10.17 -5.75
N GLU A 21 33.34 -10.81 -6.84
CA GLU A 21 34.21 -11.22 -7.94
C GLU A 21 33.62 -10.79 -9.28
N VAL A 22 34.47 -10.56 -10.28
CA VAL A 22 34.02 -10.24 -11.64
C VAL A 22 33.42 -11.50 -12.28
N LEU A 23 32.19 -11.37 -12.77
CA LEU A 23 31.50 -12.44 -13.46
C LEU A 23 31.89 -12.45 -14.94
N ASN A 24 32.84 -13.32 -15.29
CA ASN A 24 33.33 -13.46 -16.67
C ASN A 24 32.53 -14.49 -17.51
N ASP A 25 31.82 -15.42 -16.86
CA ASP A 25 31.04 -16.47 -17.52
C ASP A 25 29.69 -16.64 -16.83
N ASN A 26 28.63 -16.14 -17.48
CA ASN A 26 27.27 -16.19 -16.95
C ASN A 26 26.77 -17.63 -16.77
N ASN A 27 27.31 -18.61 -17.51
CA ASN A 27 26.83 -20.00 -17.44
C ASN A 27 27.15 -20.71 -16.12
N ARG A 28 28.03 -20.12 -15.30
CA ARG A 28 28.41 -20.66 -13.97
C ARG A 28 27.51 -20.17 -12.84
N LEU A 29 26.54 -19.33 -13.14
CA LEU A 29 25.80 -18.64 -12.11
C LEU A 29 24.64 -19.49 -11.60
N SER A 30 24.73 -19.88 -10.33
CA SER A 30 23.68 -20.65 -9.64
C SER A 30 22.59 -19.72 -9.09
N SER A 31 21.34 -20.17 -9.15
CA SER A 31 20.21 -19.49 -8.49
C SER A 31 20.52 -19.20 -7.02
N GLY A 32 20.06 -18.05 -6.53
CA GLY A 32 20.25 -17.58 -5.16
C GLY A 32 21.48 -16.70 -4.93
N LYS A 33 22.38 -16.58 -5.92
CA LYS A 33 23.55 -15.69 -5.84
C LYS A 33 23.16 -14.22 -5.98
N VAL A 34 23.81 -13.34 -5.21
CA VAL A 34 23.62 -11.89 -5.35
C VAL A 34 24.54 -11.39 -6.46
N ILE A 35 23.95 -10.75 -7.47
CA ILE A 35 24.66 -10.13 -8.60
C ILE A 35 24.57 -8.62 -8.46
N ARG A 36 25.66 -7.92 -8.77
CA ARG A 36 25.69 -6.47 -8.93
C ARG A 36 26.14 -6.11 -10.34
N ARG A 37 25.35 -5.31 -11.04
CA ARG A 37 25.68 -4.71 -12.33
C ARG A 37 26.15 -3.29 -12.12
N VAL A 38 27.31 -2.95 -12.69
CA VAL A 38 27.84 -1.58 -12.68
C VAL A 38 28.17 -1.14 -14.10
N SER A 39 27.73 0.05 -14.46
CA SER A 39 28.07 0.73 -15.70
C SER A 39 28.14 2.23 -15.50
N SER A 40 28.29 2.98 -16.60
CA SER A 40 28.33 4.45 -16.56
C SER A 40 27.03 5.10 -16.05
N THR A 41 25.90 4.38 -16.12
CA THR A 41 24.56 4.91 -15.80
C THR A 41 23.76 4.06 -14.83
N LYS A 42 24.20 2.83 -14.53
CA LYS A 42 23.47 1.89 -13.68
C LYS A 42 24.41 1.27 -12.65
N ASN A 43 23.93 1.17 -11.42
CA ASN A 43 24.57 0.45 -10.34
C ASN A 43 23.47 -0.31 -9.61
N GLN A 44 23.22 -1.54 -10.01
CA GLN A 44 22.05 -2.30 -9.57
C GLN A 44 22.46 -3.63 -8.98
N GLN A 45 21.77 -4.07 -7.93
CA GLN A 45 22.01 -5.35 -7.27
C GLN A 45 20.70 -6.13 -7.17
N GLY A 46 20.78 -7.45 -7.21
CA GLY A 46 19.64 -8.33 -6.95
C GLY A 46 20.05 -9.79 -6.85
N GLN A 47 19.13 -10.62 -6.37
CA GLN A 47 19.33 -12.06 -6.30
C GLN A 47 19.03 -12.70 -7.64
N PHE A 48 19.96 -13.45 -8.18
CA PHE A 48 19.74 -14.22 -9.39
C PHE A 48 18.75 -15.36 -9.18
N ALA A 49 17.69 -15.37 -9.97
CA ALA A 49 16.71 -16.44 -9.99
C ALA A 49 16.97 -17.43 -11.12
N GLY A 50 17.42 -16.95 -12.28
CA GLY A 50 17.61 -17.76 -13.48
C GLY A 50 17.76 -16.89 -14.74
N PHE A 51 17.78 -17.55 -15.90
CA PHE A 51 17.77 -16.87 -17.19
C PHE A 51 16.34 -16.82 -17.76
N ASP A 52 16.02 -15.78 -18.50
CA ASP A 52 14.86 -15.80 -19.41
C ASP A 52 15.19 -16.53 -20.72
N ASN A 53 14.20 -16.65 -21.60
CA ASN A 53 14.36 -17.36 -22.88
C ASN A 53 15.36 -16.68 -23.85
N ASP A 54 15.67 -15.40 -23.63
CA ASP A 54 16.59 -14.62 -24.47
C ASP A 54 17.99 -14.48 -23.85
N GLY A 55 18.27 -15.18 -22.74
CA GLY A 55 19.54 -15.11 -22.01
C GLY A 55 19.67 -13.87 -21.10
N GLY A 56 18.59 -13.15 -20.84
CA GLY A 56 18.52 -12.10 -19.83
C GLY A 56 18.57 -12.67 -18.41
N LEU A 57 19.21 -11.94 -17.49
CA LEU A 57 19.33 -12.31 -16.08
C LEU A 57 18.06 -11.92 -15.32
N ILE A 58 17.33 -12.90 -14.80
CA ILE A 58 16.19 -12.66 -13.92
C ILE A 58 16.70 -12.43 -12.51
N LEU A 59 16.45 -11.24 -11.97
CA LEU A 59 16.81 -10.86 -10.62
C LEU A 59 15.57 -10.63 -9.74
N ILE A 60 15.67 -10.97 -8.47
CA ILE A 60 14.70 -10.70 -7.41
C ILE A 60 15.29 -9.65 -6.47
N ASN A 61 14.44 -8.79 -5.90
CA ASN A 61 14.84 -7.68 -5.03
C ASN A 61 15.87 -6.77 -5.70
N VAL A 62 15.48 -6.12 -6.79
CA VAL A 62 16.36 -5.23 -7.54
C VAL A 62 16.50 -3.90 -6.79
N ILE A 63 17.73 -3.55 -6.44
CA ILE A 63 18.11 -2.36 -5.68
C ILE A 63 19.04 -1.49 -6.54
N ASP A 64 18.80 -0.19 -6.60
CA ASP A 64 19.76 0.79 -7.10
C ASP A 64 20.74 1.13 -5.97
N MET A 65 21.97 0.67 -6.13
CA MET A 65 23.04 0.81 -5.13
C MET A 65 23.68 2.19 -5.14
N SER A 66 23.38 3.06 -6.12
CA SER A 66 23.86 4.44 -6.13
C SER A 66 22.95 5.37 -5.35
N SER A 67 21.64 5.08 -5.28
CA SER A 67 20.68 5.87 -4.49
C SER A 67 20.12 5.13 -3.28
N SER A 68 20.50 3.87 -3.07
CA SER A 68 19.95 3.00 -2.02
C SER A 68 18.44 2.81 -2.13
N ASP A 69 17.93 2.68 -3.37
CA ASP A 69 16.50 2.57 -3.65
C ASP A 69 16.09 1.15 -4.08
N PHE A 70 15.04 0.63 -3.46
CA PHE A 70 14.33 -0.55 -3.93
C PHE A 70 13.60 -0.25 -5.24
N THR A 71 14.08 -0.82 -6.33
CA THR A 71 13.58 -0.56 -7.69
C THR A 71 12.42 -1.48 -8.04
N ALA A 72 12.54 -2.79 -7.77
CA ALA A 72 11.53 -3.77 -8.15
C ALA A 72 11.62 -5.08 -7.36
N GLU A 73 10.48 -5.76 -7.20
CA GLU A 73 10.39 -7.13 -6.66
C GLU A 73 11.12 -8.15 -7.55
N ALA A 74 10.95 -8.04 -8.86
CA ALA A 74 11.66 -8.83 -9.84
C ALA A 74 11.92 -7.99 -11.10
N GLY A 75 13.02 -8.25 -11.79
CA GLY A 75 13.38 -7.55 -13.02
C GLY A 75 14.31 -8.39 -13.89
N ILE A 76 14.29 -8.12 -15.19
CA ILE A 76 15.18 -8.76 -16.15
C ILE A 76 16.28 -7.78 -16.52
N ILE A 77 17.52 -8.14 -16.27
CA ILE A 77 18.69 -7.39 -16.71
C ILE A 77 19.22 -8.03 -18.00
N ARG A 78 19.30 -7.24 -19.06
CA ARG A 78 20.03 -7.57 -20.29
C ARG A 78 21.32 -6.76 -20.30
N PRO A 79 22.49 -7.36 -19.95
CA PRO A 79 23.74 -6.63 -19.85
C PRO A 79 24.16 -6.02 -21.20
N ALA A 80 24.52 -4.74 -21.20
CA ALA A 80 25.13 -4.06 -22.33
C ALA A 80 26.64 -4.33 -22.40
N LYS A 81 27.29 -3.95 -23.50
CA LYS A 81 28.74 -4.17 -23.69
C LYS A 81 29.62 -3.43 -22.67
N ASP A 82 29.12 -2.33 -22.09
CA ASP A 82 29.81 -1.53 -21.09
C ASP A 82 29.38 -1.86 -19.64
N ASP A 83 28.50 -2.85 -19.47
CA ASP A 83 28.11 -3.34 -18.15
C ASP A 83 29.16 -4.32 -17.64
N THR A 84 29.68 -4.09 -16.43
CA THR A 84 30.44 -5.08 -15.68
C THR A 84 29.53 -5.75 -14.67
N LEU A 85 29.51 -7.08 -14.68
CA LEU A 85 28.77 -7.88 -13.70
C LEU A 85 29.73 -8.38 -12.62
N TYR A 86 29.26 -8.30 -11.38
CA TYR A 86 29.93 -8.81 -10.20
C TYR A 86 29.01 -9.79 -9.49
N CYS A 87 29.58 -10.80 -8.85
CA CYS A 87 28.85 -11.73 -8.00
C CYS A 87 29.40 -11.67 -6.57
N CYS A 88 28.53 -11.71 -5.56
CA CYS A 88 28.98 -11.93 -4.20
C CYS A 88 29.57 -13.34 -4.07
N THR A 89 30.73 -13.43 -3.42
CA THR A 89 31.46 -14.69 -3.25
C THR A 89 30.75 -15.60 -2.24
N THR A 90 30.09 -15.02 -1.24
CA THR A 90 29.45 -15.71 -0.12
C THR A 90 27.93 -15.48 -0.05
N SER A 91 27.28 -16.33 0.75
CA SER A 91 25.85 -16.27 1.07
C SER A 91 25.66 -16.50 2.56
N PHE A 92 24.51 -16.08 3.10
CA PHE A 92 24.16 -16.38 4.48
C PHE A 92 24.11 -17.90 4.74
N SER A 93 24.83 -18.35 5.77
CA SER A 93 24.92 -19.76 6.15
C SER A 93 25.21 -19.89 7.66
N LYS A 94 25.48 -21.11 8.15
CA LYS A 94 25.83 -21.37 9.56
C LYS A 94 27.29 -21.03 9.85
N ASN A 95 27.71 -19.79 9.61
CA ASN A 95 29.07 -19.33 9.86
C ASN A 95 29.10 -18.07 10.74
N LYS A 96 30.27 -17.76 11.31
CA LYS A 96 30.45 -16.64 12.26
C LYS A 96 30.04 -15.29 11.65
N LYS A 97 30.45 -15.03 10.40
CA LYS A 97 30.14 -13.76 9.72
C LYS A 97 28.65 -13.58 9.46
N SER A 98 27.92 -14.65 9.16
CA SER A 98 26.46 -14.63 9.00
C SER A 98 25.77 -14.28 10.32
N ALA A 99 26.24 -14.84 11.44
CA ALA A 99 25.73 -14.50 12.76
C ALA A 99 26.00 -13.02 13.10
N GLU A 100 27.24 -12.56 12.89
CA GLU A 100 27.65 -11.18 13.15
C GLU A 100 26.85 -10.18 12.29
N ALA A 101 26.68 -10.45 10.99
CA ALA A 101 25.87 -9.62 10.11
C ALA A 101 24.39 -9.57 10.56
N MET A 102 23.83 -10.70 10.99
CA MET A 102 22.46 -10.72 11.52
C MET A 102 22.32 -9.94 12.83
N GLU A 103 23.31 -9.98 13.71
CA GLU A 103 23.31 -9.17 14.94
C GLU A 103 23.28 -7.66 14.63
N VAL A 104 24.05 -7.23 13.62
CA VAL A 104 24.03 -5.85 13.12
C VAL A 104 22.63 -5.45 12.66
N LEU A 105 22.01 -6.28 11.84
CA LEU A 105 20.68 -6.01 11.29
C LEU A 105 19.60 -6.04 12.40
N ALA A 106 19.66 -7.00 13.31
CA ALA A 106 18.71 -7.15 14.40
C ALA A 106 18.83 -6.03 15.46
N ALA A 107 20.00 -5.38 15.55
CA ALA A 107 20.19 -4.23 16.43
C ALA A 107 19.39 -2.99 15.99
N TRP A 108 18.99 -2.92 14.71
CA TRP A 108 18.31 -1.78 14.11
C TRP A 108 16.93 -1.49 14.74
N PRO A 109 16.58 -0.23 15.05
CA PRO A 109 15.32 0.08 15.75
C PRO A 109 14.04 -0.38 15.06
N LEU A 110 13.95 -0.30 13.72
CA LEU A 110 12.74 -0.74 13.02
C LEU A 110 12.60 -2.27 13.00
N TYR A 111 13.71 -3.02 13.04
CA TYR A 111 13.64 -4.47 13.23
C TYR A 111 13.00 -4.80 14.59
N LYS A 112 13.47 -4.16 15.67
CA LYS A 112 12.95 -4.37 17.02
C LYS A 112 11.48 -3.97 17.18
N LYS A 113 11.04 -2.93 16.48
CA LYS A 113 9.67 -2.39 16.58
C LYS A 113 8.61 -3.21 15.83
N ASN A 114 8.98 -4.05 14.87
CA ASN A 114 8.04 -4.77 14.00
C ASN A 114 8.29 -6.28 14.04
N PRO A 115 8.03 -6.96 15.19
CA PRO A 115 8.26 -8.40 15.35
C PRO A 115 7.52 -9.27 14.32
N GLU A 116 6.33 -8.84 13.90
CA GLU A 116 5.52 -9.50 12.87
C GLU A 116 6.18 -9.50 11.49
N LEU A 117 7.15 -8.61 11.25
CA LEU A 117 7.87 -8.48 9.99
C LEU A 117 9.28 -9.11 10.01
N HIS A 118 9.71 -9.75 11.12
CA HIS A 118 11.05 -10.34 11.23
C HIS A 118 11.37 -11.31 10.09
N LEU A 119 10.50 -12.28 9.81
CA LEU A 119 10.73 -13.26 8.75
C LEU A 119 10.84 -12.61 7.35
N PRO A 120 9.94 -11.68 6.94
CA PRO A 120 10.12 -10.89 5.72
C PRO A 120 11.42 -10.09 5.67
N MET A 121 11.82 -9.44 6.77
CA MET A 121 13.07 -8.68 6.85
C MET A 121 14.28 -9.58 6.65
N GLU A 122 14.36 -10.69 7.39
CA GLU A 122 15.45 -11.66 7.26
C GLU A 122 15.54 -12.24 5.85
N THR A 123 14.40 -12.57 5.25
CA THR A 123 14.33 -13.07 3.87
C THR A 123 14.91 -12.05 2.90
N PHE A 124 14.55 -10.77 3.05
CA PHE A 124 15.10 -9.70 2.22
C PHE A 124 16.63 -9.56 2.41
N PHE A 125 17.12 -9.54 3.64
CA PHE A 125 18.56 -9.44 3.92
C PHE A 125 19.34 -10.59 3.29
N ARG A 126 18.87 -11.83 3.48
CA ARG A 126 19.54 -13.05 3.02
C ARG A 126 19.53 -13.21 1.51
N SER A 127 18.49 -12.68 0.84
CA SER A 127 18.37 -12.73 -0.61
C SER A 127 19.12 -11.60 -1.29
N SER A 128 19.20 -10.42 -0.66
CA SER A 128 19.67 -9.21 -1.34
C SER A 128 21.12 -8.85 -1.04
N PHE A 129 21.71 -9.39 0.04
CA PHE A 129 23.06 -9.05 0.49
C PHE A 129 23.84 -10.28 0.98
N SER A 130 25.16 -10.24 0.88
CA SER A 130 26.04 -11.20 1.56
C SER A 130 26.40 -10.72 2.96
N PRO A 131 26.73 -11.64 3.91
CA PRO A 131 27.14 -11.27 5.26
C PRO A 131 28.34 -10.33 5.27
N GLU A 132 29.38 -10.66 4.51
CA GLU A 132 30.59 -9.84 4.36
C GLU A 132 30.28 -8.43 3.87
N TYR A 133 29.35 -8.29 2.93
CA TYR A 133 29.00 -6.98 2.43
C TYR A 133 28.25 -6.14 3.46
N ILE A 134 27.40 -6.75 4.29
CA ILE A 134 26.75 -6.04 5.40
C ILE A 134 27.78 -5.56 6.43
N LEU A 135 28.78 -6.39 6.75
CA LEU A 135 29.85 -6.00 7.67
C LEU A 135 30.72 -4.87 7.07
N TYR A 136 30.97 -4.91 5.76
CA TYR A 136 31.60 -3.82 5.03
C TYR A 136 30.79 -2.52 5.11
N LEU A 137 29.49 -2.58 4.84
CA LEU A 137 28.60 -1.41 4.92
C LEU A 137 28.54 -0.85 6.35
N LYS A 138 28.54 -1.70 7.37
CA LYS A 138 28.65 -1.26 8.78
C LYS A 138 29.96 -0.53 9.06
N LYS A 139 31.09 -1.09 8.62
CA LYS A 139 32.42 -0.51 8.85
C LYS A 139 32.53 0.90 8.24
N ASN A 140 31.85 1.13 7.12
CA ASN A 140 31.87 2.39 6.39
C ASN A 140 30.68 3.32 6.68
N ASP A 141 29.85 3.01 7.67
CA ASP A 141 28.64 3.78 8.03
C ASP A 141 27.62 3.94 6.88
N MET A 142 27.49 2.90 6.05
CA MET A 142 26.63 2.84 4.85
C MET A 142 25.48 1.82 4.98
N LEU A 143 25.00 1.56 6.20
CA LEU A 143 23.90 0.61 6.41
C LEU A 143 22.56 1.09 5.86
N ASP A 144 22.44 2.38 5.52
CA ASP A 144 21.32 2.94 4.77
C ASP A 144 21.08 2.21 3.44
N THR A 145 22.15 1.73 2.80
CA THR A 145 22.14 0.87 1.59
C THR A 145 21.35 -0.42 1.79
N VAL A 146 21.24 -0.92 3.02
CA VAL A 146 20.40 -2.08 3.37
C VAL A 146 19.03 -1.64 3.87
N PHE A 147 18.99 -0.63 4.74
CA PHE A 147 17.78 -0.25 5.48
C PHE A 147 16.77 0.56 4.66
N ILE A 148 17.20 1.41 3.73
CA ILE A 148 16.28 2.20 2.91
C ILE A 148 15.50 1.28 1.96
N PRO A 149 16.14 0.38 1.18
CA PRO A 149 15.41 -0.53 0.31
C PRO A 149 14.44 -1.44 1.07
N LEU A 150 14.85 -1.94 2.25
CA LEU A 150 13.96 -2.74 3.09
C LEU A 150 12.71 -1.96 3.50
N GLN A 151 12.88 -0.71 3.96
CA GLN A 151 11.74 0.12 4.35
C GLN A 151 10.79 0.38 3.18
N GLN A 152 11.34 0.62 1.98
CA GLN A 152 10.55 0.84 0.76
C GLN A 152 9.78 -0.41 0.35
N LYS A 153 10.40 -1.59 0.44
CA LYS A 153 9.79 -2.89 0.14
C LYS A 153 8.65 -3.21 1.11
N LEU A 154 8.92 -3.10 2.41
CA LEU A 154 7.96 -3.49 3.45
C LEU A 154 7.01 -2.37 3.87
N LYS A 155 7.11 -1.17 3.27
CA LYS A 155 6.29 0.01 3.59
C LYS A 155 6.30 0.33 5.09
N ILE A 156 7.49 0.42 5.67
CA ILE A 156 7.69 0.77 7.09
C ILE A 156 8.53 2.03 7.26
N GLY A 157 8.58 2.55 8.49
CA GLY A 157 9.34 3.76 8.80
C GLY A 157 8.77 4.97 8.07
N ARG A 158 9.60 5.66 7.28
CA ARG A 158 9.16 6.83 6.49
C ARG A 158 8.39 6.48 5.22
N TYR A 159 8.34 5.18 4.86
CA TYR A 159 7.69 4.68 3.65
C TYR A 159 6.37 3.96 3.94
N VAL A 160 5.84 4.11 5.16
CA VAL A 160 4.47 3.70 5.48
C VAL A 160 3.52 4.40 4.52
N GLU A 161 2.70 3.61 3.82
CA GLU A 161 1.67 4.18 2.96
C GLU A 161 0.72 5.01 3.81
N VAL A 162 0.63 6.30 3.49
CA VAL A 162 -0.34 7.19 4.11
C VAL A 162 -1.70 6.84 3.51
N ILE A 163 -2.40 5.90 4.13
CA ILE A 163 -3.75 5.53 3.74
C ILE A 163 -4.67 6.71 4.03
N ASN A 164 -5.19 7.34 2.98
CA ASN A 164 -6.25 8.34 3.12
C ASN A 164 -7.58 7.62 3.35
N TRP A 165 -7.84 7.28 4.61
CA TRP A 165 -9.06 6.60 5.03
C TRP A 165 -10.35 7.36 4.68
N ASP A 166 -10.31 8.68 4.55
CA ASP A 166 -11.48 9.45 4.11
C ASP A 166 -11.79 9.22 2.64
N ASN A 167 -10.77 9.10 1.78
CA ASN A 167 -10.96 8.74 0.37
C ASN A 167 -11.54 7.33 0.24
N ILE A 168 -10.97 6.34 0.96
CA ILE A 168 -11.47 4.95 0.95
C ILE A 168 -12.95 4.90 1.37
N ARG A 169 -13.31 5.64 2.43
CA ARG A 169 -14.71 5.74 2.88
C ARG A 169 -15.63 6.27 1.78
N LYS A 170 -15.22 7.37 1.11
CA LYS A 170 -16.00 7.99 0.03
C LYS A 170 -16.17 7.03 -1.14
N GLU A 171 -15.11 6.34 -1.54
CA GLU A 171 -15.14 5.36 -2.62
C GLU A 171 -16.06 4.18 -2.29
N LYS A 172 -15.92 3.56 -1.12
CA LYS A 172 -16.82 2.48 -0.68
C LYS A 172 -18.30 2.90 -0.70
N PHE A 173 -18.61 4.10 -0.20
CA PHE A 173 -19.99 4.58 -0.23
C PHE A 173 -20.47 4.90 -1.66
N HIS A 174 -19.60 5.45 -2.51
CA HIS A 174 -19.88 5.68 -3.92
C HIS A 174 -20.15 4.36 -4.67
N GLU A 175 -19.40 3.30 -4.39
CA GLU A 175 -19.64 1.96 -4.95
C GLU A 175 -21.03 1.45 -4.57
N HIS A 176 -21.47 1.62 -3.32
CA HIS A 176 -22.84 1.29 -2.92
C HIS A 176 -23.89 2.07 -3.70
N LEU A 177 -23.71 3.38 -3.91
CA LEU A 177 -24.63 4.19 -4.73
C LEU A 177 -24.67 3.72 -6.18
N LYS A 178 -23.51 3.42 -6.76
CA LYS A 178 -23.37 2.97 -8.15
C LYS A 178 -23.95 1.57 -8.38
N ALA A 179 -23.87 0.71 -7.37
CA ALA A 179 -24.38 -0.66 -7.44
C ALA A 179 -25.91 -0.75 -7.37
N LEU A 180 -26.59 0.29 -6.85
CA LEU A 180 -28.05 0.31 -6.72
C LEU A 180 -28.76 0.29 -8.07
N LYS A 181 -29.61 -0.72 -8.27
CA LYS A 181 -30.55 -0.78 -9.41
C LYS A 181 -31.84 -0.04 -9.09
N PRO A 182 -32.61 0.40 -10.10
CA PRO A 182 -33.93 1.00 -9.88
C PRO A 182 -34.83 0.09 -9.04
N GLY A 183 -35.44 0.67 -8.00
CA GLY A 183 -36.26 -0.04 -7.01
C GLY A 183 -35.49 -0.49 -5.76
N GLU A 184 -34.17 -0.64 -5.83
CA GLU A 184 -33.33 -1.04 -4.69
C GLU A 184 -33.04 0.15 -3.77
N HIS A 185 -32.68 -0.15 -2.53
CA HIS A 185 -32.28 0.83 -1.55
C HIS A 185 -31.06 0.39 -0.74
N ILE A 186 -30.38 1.34 -0.13
CA ILE A 186 -29.39 1.09 0.93
C ILE A 186 -29.79 1.82 2.21
N THR A 187 -29.35 1.27 3.33
CA THR A 187 -29.37 1.93 4.63
C THR A 187 -28.06 2.69 4.80
N TYR A 188 -28.12 3.95 5.23
CA TYR A 188 -26.92 4.73 5.53
C TYR A 188 -26.95 5.30 6.95
N ILE A 189 -25.76 5.57 7.46
CA ILE A 189 -25.52 6.42 8.62
C ILE A 189 -24.59 7.57 8.21
N ALA A 190 -24.80 8.74 8.80
CA ALA A 190 -24.08 9.93 8.41
C ALA A 190 -23.69 10.83 9.58
N LEU A 191 -22.53 11.46 9.46
CA LEU A 191 -22.16 12.66 10.22
C LEU A 191 -22.38 13.87 9.33
N ILE A 192 -23.34 14.71 9.70
CA ILE A 192 -23.60 15.99 9.04
C ILE A 192 -23.16 17.10 10.01
N PRO A 193 -21.99 17.71 9.78
CA PRO A 193 -21.50 18.80 10.64
C PRO A 193 -22.42 20.02 10.57
N GLN A 194 -22.58 20.72 11.68
CA GLN A 194 -23.32 22.00 11.72
C GLN A 194 -22.57 23.12 11.00
N THR A 195 -21.25 23.03 10.92
CA THR A 195 -20.37 23.99 10.27
C THR A 195 -19.98 23.51 8.86
N THR A 196 -20.09 24.41 7.88
CA THR A 196 -19.83 24.09 6.47
C THR A 196 -18.36 23.78 6.15
N SER A 197 -17.43 24.14 7.04
CA SER A 197 -16.00 23.89 6.93
C SER A 197 -15.62 22.42 7.13
N TYR A 198 -16.49 21.61 7.74
CA TYR A 198 -16.26 20.17 7.91
C TYR A 198 -17.00 19.38 6.84
N ALA A 199 -16.30 18.41 6.25
CA ALA A 199 -16.87 17.51 5.27
C ALA A 199 -17.90 16.57 5.92
N PRO A 200 -19.05 16.31 5.27
CA PRO A 200 -20.00 15.34 5.74
C PRO A 200 -19.44 13.93 5.49
N LYS A 201 -19.79 12.98 6.38
CA LYS A 201 -19.36 11.59 6.25
C LYS A 201 -20.57 10.69 6.12
N PHE A 202 -20.50 9.78 5.18
CA PHE A 202 -21.51 8.78 4.88
C PHE A 202 -20.89 7.39 4.93
N TYR A 203 -21.66 6.43 5.41
CA TYR A 203 -21.30 5.01 5.48
C TYR A 203 -22.54 4.14 5.29
N SER A 204 -22.35 3.01 4.63
CA SER A 204 -23.34 1.97 4.40
C SER A 204 -22.63 0.62 4.31
N ILE A 205 -23.36 -0.45 4.62
CA ILE A 205 -22.97 -1.84 4.33
C ILE A 205 -24.09 -2.54 3.54
N GLY A 206 -24.82 -1.77 2.71
CA GLY A 206 -26.01 -2.22 1.97
C GLY A 206 -27.31 -1.99 2.75
N THR A 207 -28.18 -3.00 2.80
CA THR A 207 -29.55 -2.91 3.36
C THR A 207 -29.65 -3.27 4.84
N LYS A 208 -28.52 -3.53 5.52
CA LYS A 208 -28.54 -3.91 6.94
C LYS A 208 -29.15 -2.80 7.82
N PRO A 209 -29.75 -3.13 8.98
CA PRO A 209 -30.31 -2.13 9.89
C PRO A 209 -29.30 -1.05 10.32
N HIS A 210 -29.78 0.13 10.71
CA HIS A 210 -28.92 1.25 11.15
C HIS A 210 -27.99 0.87 12.31
N GLU A 211 -28.49 0.06 13.25
CA GLU A 211 -27.72 -0.41 14.39
C GLU A 211 -26.55 -1.29 13.96
N VAL A 212 -26.81 -2.31 13.13
CA VAL A 212 -25.77 -3.19 12.57
C VAL A 212 -24.75 -2.38 11.77
N THR A 213 -25.22 -1.45 10.93
CA THR A 213 -24.37 -0.56 10.15
C THR A 213 -23.45 0.28 11.06
N HIS A 214 -23.97 0.80 12.17
CA HIS A 214 -23.18 1.56 13.14
C HIS A 214 -22.16 0.71 13.89
N TYR A 215 -22.48 -0.55 14.23
CA TYR A 215 -21.50 -1.46 14.83
C TYR A 215 -20.39 -1.80 13.85
N SER A 216 -20.70 -2.05 12.58
CA SER A 216 -19.69 -2.30 11.53
C SER A 216 -18.75 -1.11 11.32
N LEU A 217 -19.24 0.14 11.42
CA LEU A 217 -18.40 1.33 11.34
C LEU A 217 -17.29 1.35 12.40
N ARG A 218 -17.51 0.74 13.57
CA ARG A 218 -16.51 0.74 14.66
C ARG A 218 -15.27 -0.10 14.34
N SER A 219 -15.39 -1.06 13.41
CA SER A 219 -14.27 -1.89 12.96
C SER A 219 -13.55 -1.35 11.71
N GLU A 220 -14.02 -0.26 11.12
CA GLU A 220 -13.38 0.34 9.94
C GLU A 220 -12.18 1.22 10.34
N GLY A 221 -11.16 1.28 9.47
CA GLY A 221 -10.01 2.18 9.65
C GLY A 221 -10.38 3.68 9.60
N PHE A 222 -11.54 4.00 9.01
CA PHE A 222 -12.22 5.28 9.15
C PHE A 222 -13.38 5.14 10.15
N ASN A 223 -13.40 5.96 11.19
CA ASN A 223 -14.54 6.00 12.12
C ASN A 223 -15.02 7.44 12.32
N PHE A 224 -16.30 7.58 12.61
CA PHE A 224 -16.93 8.84 12.99
C PHE A 224 -18.18 8.56 13.82
N LYS A 225 -18.56 9.52 14.67
CA LYS A 225 -19.82 9.45 15.43
C LYS A 225 -20.97 9.89 14.52
N PRO A 226 -21.89 9.00 14.10
CA PRO A 226 -23.00 9.42 13.26
C PRO A 226 -23.97 10.30 14.04
N THR A 227 -24.63 11.19 13.32
CA THR A 227 -25.64 12.14 13.82
C THR A 227 -27.00 11.90 13.18
N HIS A 228 -27.03 11.19 12.05
CA HIS A 228 -28.21 10.92 11.25
C HIS A 228 -28.13 9.49 10.70
N GLY A 229 -29.27 8.96 10.30
CA GLY A 229 -29.38 7.75 9.49
C GLY A 229 -30.67 7.77 8.69
N GLY A 230 -30.70 7.01 7.60
CA GLY A 230 -31.87 6.94 6.74
C GLY A 230 -31.66 5.91 5.65
N HIS A 231 -32.40 6.08 4.55
CA HIS A 231 -32.32 5.21 3.38
C HIS A 231 -32.12 6.03 2.12
N ILE A 232 -31.47 5.42 1.15
CA ILE A 232 -31.35 5.95 -0.21
C ILE A 232 -31.90 4.91 -1.16
N LYS A 233 -32.93 5.26 -1.93
CA LYS A 233 -33.55 4.40 -2.94
C LYS A 233 -33.26 4.91 -4.34
N ALA A 234 -32.79 4.03 -5.21
CA ALA A 234 -32.59 4.35 -6.61
C ALA A 234 -33.90 4.17 -7.39
N ASP A 235 -34.15 5.06 -8.34
CA ASP A 235 -35.25 4.97 -9.29
C ASP A 235 -34.79 5.49 -10.65
N LYS A 236 -35.51 5.13 -11.72
CA LYS A 236 -35.16 5.53 -13.09
C LYS A 236 -36.20 6.51 -13.62
N ASN A 237 -35.74 7.68 -14.05
CA ASN A 237 -36.55 8.64 -14.79
C ASN A 237 -35.96 8.91 -16.19
N GLU A 238 -36.58 9.82 -16.93
CA GLU A 238 -36.17 10.22 -18.29
C GLU A 238 -34.72 10.75 -18.37
N LYS A 239 -34.17 11.24 -17.26
CA LYS A 239 -32.83 11.83 -17.18
C LYS A 239 -31.77 10.86 -16.62
N GLY A 240 -32.14 9.63 -16.27
CA GLY A 240 -31.26 8.62 -15.72
C GLY A 240 -31.70 8.14 -14.33
N ILE A 241 -30.73 7.68 -13.53
CA ILE A 241 -30.99 7.20 -12.16
C ILE A 241 -31.08 8.41 -11.22
N VAL A 242 -32.16 8.48 -10.45
CA VAL A 242 -32.35 9.42 -9.33
C VAL A 242 -32.35 8.67 -8.01
N TYR A 243 -31.90 9.34 -6.95
CA TYR A 243 -31.76 8.77 -5.62
C TYR A 243 -32.67 9.50 -4.65
N TYR A 244 -33.73 8.85 -4.22
CA TYR A 244 -34.60 9.36 -3.17
C TYR A 244 -33.94 9.14 -1.82
N VAL A 245 -33.88 10.19 -0.99
CA VAL A 245 -33.16 10.19 0.28
C VAL A 245 -34.11 10.53 1.41
N ASP A 246 -34.23 9.64 2.39
CA ASP A 246 -34.90 9.96 3.65
C ASP A 246 -33.90 10.08 4.81
N ALA A 247 -34.38 10.58 5.95
CA ALA A 247 -33.62 10.71 7.19
C ALA A 247 -34.24 9.88 8.33
N GLY A 248 -35.02 8.86 7.98
CA GLY A 248 -35.89 8.14 8.91
C GLY A 248 -35.19 6.98 9.59
N SER A 249 -34.43 7.24 10.66
CA SER A 249 -33.84 6.21 11.53
C SER A 249 -34.47 6.21 12.93
N ASN A 250 -34.88 5.03 13.43
CA ASN A 250 -35.27 4.85 14.83
C ASN A 250 -34.07 4.76 15.79
N PHE A 251 -32.87 4.50 15.25
CA PHE A 251 -31.66 4.29 16.04
C PHE A 251 -30.86 5.59 16.23
N ILE A 252 -30.70 6.40 15.17
CA ILE A 252 -29.90 7.65 15.17
C ILE A 252 -30.78 8.86 14.78
N GLY A 253 -32.09 8.81 15.06
CA GLY A 253 -33.03 9.84 14.62
C GLY A 253 -34.42 9.73 15.25
N LYS A 254 -35.43 10.32 14.58
CA LYS A 254 -36.84 10.33 15.00
C LYS A 254 -37.72 9.38 14.18
N GLY A 255 -37.12 8.50 13.39
CA GLY A 255 -37.84 7.53 12.57
C GLY A 255 -38.82 8.18 11.59
N ILE A 256 -40.06 7.67 11.60
CA ILE A 256 -41.17 8.16 10.75
C ILE A 256 -41.48 9.65 11.02
N LYS A 257 -41.20 10.17 12.22
CA LYS A 257 -41.47 11.57 12.60
C LYS A 257 -40.38 12.54 12.13
N THR A 258 -39.46 12.10 11.27
CA THR A 258 -38.36 12.95 10.78
C THR A 258 -38.88 13.92 9.72
N LYS A 259 -38.65 15.22 9.95
CA LYS A 259 -39.10 16.31 9.09
C LYS A 259 -38.35 16.30 7.75
N LEU A 260 -39.01 16.77 6.70
CA LEU A 260 -38.42 16.97 5.37
C LEU A 260 -37.13 17.81 5.39
N GLU A 261 -37.09 18.88 6.20
CA GLU A 261 -35.92 19.76 6.38
C GLU A 261 -34.63 18.98 6.72
N THR A 262 -34.75 17.89 7.48
CA THR A 262 -33.60 17.02 7.82
C THR A 262 -33.12 16.26 6.59
N ALA A 263 -34.03 15.70 5.80
CA ALA A 263 -33.70 15.01 4.55
C ALA A 263 -33.13 15.97 3.48
N GLU A 264 -33.59 17.21 3.43
CA GLU A 264 -33.03 18.27 2.57
C GLU A 264 -31.58 18.59 2.93
N SER A 265 -31.27 18.74 4.23
CA SER A 265 -29.90 18.96 4.71
C SER A 265 -28.97 17.82 4.32
N ILE A 266 -29.43 16.58 4.46
CA ILE A 266 -28.67 15.39 4.08
C ILE A 266 -28.48 15.32 2.56
N SER A 267 -29.53 15.56 1.78
CA SER A 267 -29.47 15.55 0.31
C SER A 267 -28.51 16.61 -0.22
N LYS A 268 -28.48 17.80 0.40
CA LYS A 268 -27.51 18.86 0.08
C LYS A 268 -26.07 18.42 0.40
N ALA A 269 -25.86 17.73 1.53
CA ALA A 269 -24.56 17.19 1.89
C ALA A 269 -24.10 16.08 0.94
N LEU A 270 -25.01 15.18 0.53
CA LEU A 270 -24.75 14.15 -0.49
C LEU A 270 -24.39 14.79 -1.84
N LYS A 271 -25.14 15.80 -2.28
CA LYS A 271 -24.86 16.51 -3.54
C LYS A 271 -23.51 17.21 -3.55
N ARG A 272 -23.04 17.69 -2.39
CA ARG A 272 -21.70 18.30 -2.24
C ARG A 272 -20.58 17.28 -2.45
N GLU A 273 -20.75 16.06 -1.92
CA GLU A 273 -19.74 14.99 -2.01
C GLU A 273 -19.80 14.23 -3.35
N TYR A 274 -21.01 13.97 -3.85
CA TYR A 274 -21.27 13.12 -5.02
C TYR A 274 -22.04 13.92 -6.08
N LYS A 275 -21.33 14.87 -6.71
CA LYS A 275 -21.93 15.90 -7.60
C LYS A 275 -22.62 15.34 -8.84
N ASP A 276 -22.23 14.16 -9.29
CA ASP A 276 -22.76 13.54 -10.51
C ASP A 276 -24.14 12.90 -10.32
N TYR A 277 -24.58 12.78 -9.06
CA TYR A 277 -25.84 12.14 -8.70
C TYR A 277 -26.96 13.15 -8.45
N ILE A 278 -28.20 12.72 -8.69
CA ILE A 278 -29.40 13.51 -8.42
C ILE A 278 -30.06 12.94 -7.15
N PHE A 279 -30.03 13.72 -6.07
CA PHE A 279 -30.63 13.36 -4.79
C PHE A 279 -31.93 14.14 -4.56
N ILE A 280 -33.02 13.43 -4.25
CA ILE A 280 -34.34 13.99 -4.01
C ILE A 280 -34.75 13.69 -2.56
N PRO A 281 -34.92 14.69 -1.69
CA PRO A 281 -35.28 14.46 -0.30
C PRO A 281 -36.74 13.99 -0.17
N LEU A 282 -36.98 13.06 0.74
CA LEU A 282 -38.31 12.57 1.12
C LEU A 282 -38.50 12.69 2.64
N GLU A 283 -39.74 12.92 3.06
CA GLU A 283 -40.12 12.97 4.46
C GLU A 283 -40.19 11.58 5.11
N GLY A 284 -39.93 11.49 6.42
CA GLY A 284 -40.10 10.26 7.19
C GLY A 284 -39.21 9.12 6.70
N ARG A 285 -39.84 8.01 6.26
CA ARG A 285 -39.18 6.81 5.70
C ARG A 285 -39.55 6.59 4.22
N GLY A 286 -39.70 7.67 3.46
CA GLY A 286 -40.16 7.61 2.08
C GLY A 286 -39.21 6.90 1.10
N ALA A 287 -37.93 6.72 1.45
CA ALA A 287 -36.94 6.03 0.63
C ALA A 287 -36.74 4.55 1.06
N PHE A 288 -37.64 4.02 1.89
CA PHE A 288 -37.60 2.62 2.32
C PHE A 288 -38.16 1.70 1.22
N GLY A 289 -37.53 0.53 1.00
CA GLY A 289 -38.00 -0.49 0.06
C GLY A 289 -39.26 -1.21 0.54
N THR A 290 -39.92 -1.97 -0.35
CA THR A 290 -41.16 -2.71 -0.09
C THR A 290 -40.99 -3.98 0.76
N GLU A 291 -39.77 -4.45 1.02
CA GLU A 291 -39.54 -5.67 1.80
C GLU A 291 -38.75 -5.39 3.09
N GLN A 292 -39.37 -5.69 4.23
CA GLN A 292 -38.69 -5.84 5.51
C GLN A 292 -38.06 -7.24 5.55
N SER A 293 -36.72 -7.32 5.61
CA SER A 293 -36.09 -8.49 6.24
C SER A 293 -36.13 -8.24 7.75
N TYR A 294 -37.02 -8.94 8.44
CA TYR A 294 -36.98 -9.08 9.90
C TYR A 294 -35.67 -9.76 10.35
#